data_AF-A0A929E9A2-F1
#
_entry.id   AF-A0A929E9A2-F1
#
_cell.length_a   1.000
_cell.length_b   1.000
_cell.length_c   1.000
_cell.angle_alpha   90.00
_cell.angle_beta   90.00
_cell.angle_gamma   90.00
#
_symmetry.space_group_name_H-M   'P 1'
#
loop_
_entity.id
_entity.type
_entity.pdbx_description
1 polymer ?
#
loop_
_entity_poly.entity_id
_entity_poly.type
_entity_poly.pdbx_seq_one_letter_code
_entity_poly.pdbx_strand_id
1 'polypeptide(L)'
;GDTMTIFLKMKDNKIVDARFVTDGCMTTIVAGSMACELAIGRTIKDAYKISDEVILESLDGLPEESTHCALLASNTLKETLADYLSCKNEPWRRPYRKK
;
A
#
# COMPACT_ATOMS: atom_id res chain seq x y z
N GLY A 1 -15.55 0.47 9.98
CA GLY A 1 -14.57 -0.28 9.18
C GLY A 1 -13.30 0.50 9.20
N ASP A 2 -12.17 -0.20 9.22
CA ASP A 2 -10.84 0.41 9.32
C ASP A 2 -10.50 1.16 8.03
N THR A 3 -9.76 2.25 8.18
CA THR A 3 -9.27 3.09 7.09
C THR A 3 -7.75 3.03 7.07
N MET A 4 -7.17 2.96 5.87
CA MET A 4 -5.74 3.06 5.68
C MET A 4 -5.46 4.03 4.54
N THR A 5 -4.41 4.84 4.70
CA THR A 5 -3.88 5.70 3.64
C THR A 5 -2.38 5.46 3.54
N ILE A 6 -1.91 5.17 2.34
CA ILE A 6 -0.49 4.99 2.04
C ILE A 6 0.01 6.18 1.23
N PHE A 7 1.21 6.63 1.55
CA PHE A 7 1.93 7.72 0.90
C PHE A 7 3.21 7.15 0.29
N LEU A 8 3.40 7.34 -1.00
CA LEU A 8 4.57 6.87 -1.73
C LEU A 8 5.42 8.04 -2.20
N LYS A 9 6.73 7.92 -2.06
CA LYS A 9 7.72 8.80 -2.68
C LYS A 9 8.42 8.05 -3.79
N MET A 10 8.37 8.62 -4.99
CA MET A 10 8.93 8.03 -6.21
C MET A 10 10.18 8.80 -6.66
N LYS A 11 11.22 8.09 -7.07
CA LYS A 11 12.41 8.65 -7.74
C LYS A 11 12.90 7.65 -8.79
N ASP A 12 13.22 8.13 -9.99
CA ASP A 12 13.78 7.30 -11.07
C ASP A 12 12.97 6.00 -11.34
N ASN A 13 11.63 6.12 -11.30
CA ASN A 13 10.68 5.02 -11.49
C ASN A 13 10.71 3.91 -10.41
N LYS A 14 11.31 4.19 -9.26
CA LYS A 14 11.33 3.32 -8.07
C LYS A 14 10.70 4.01 -6.86
N ILE A 15 10.14 3.21 -5.97
CA ILE A 15 9.63 3.67 -4.66
C ILE A 15 10.85 3.86 -3.74
N VAL A 16 11.09 5.08 -3.28
CA VAL A 16 12.23 5.40 -2.38
C VAL A 16 11.82 5.52 -0.92
N ASP A 17 10.54 5.81 -0.66
CA ASP A 17 9.97 5.86 0.68
C ASP A 17 8.47 5.52 0.58
N ALA A 18 7.96 4.81 1.57
CA ALA A 18 6.56 4.43 1.69
C ALA A 18 6.15 4.59 3.16
N ARG A 19 5.09 5.35 3.41
CA ARG A 19 4.56 5.59 4.76
C ARG A 19 3.07 5.37 4.76
N PHE A 20 2.50 5.06 5.91
CA PHE A 20 1.07 4.85 6.03
C PHE A 20 0.51 5.47 7.30
N VAL A 21 -0.79 5.72 7.29
CA VAL A 21 -1.60 6.07 8.45
C VAL A 21 -2.84 5.18 8.44
N THR A 22 -3.20 4.64 9.58
CA THR A 22 -4.40 3.82 9.75
C THR A 22 -5.01 4.05 11.13
N ASP A 23 -6.32 3.90 11.24
CA ASP A 23 -7.08 3.84 12.49
C ASP A 23 -7.46 2.40 12.88
N GLY A 24 -6.93 1.40 12.17
CA GLY A 24 -7.19 -0.01 12.40
C GLY A 24 -6.46 -0.61 13.59
N CYS A 25 -6.70 -1.90 13.81
CA CYS A 25 -6.11 -2.66 14.92
C CYS A 25 -4.59 -2.93 14.74
N MET A 26 -3.96 -3.52 15.75
CA MET A 26 -2.51 -3.77 15.75
C MET A 26 -2.06 -4.63 14.57
N THR A 27 -2.86 -5.60 14.13
CA THR A 27 -2.58 -6.43 12.95
C THR A 27 -2.63 -5.62 11.66
N THR A 28 -3.53 -4.63 11.57
CA THR A 28 -3.58 -3.66 10.46
C THR A 28 -2.32 -2.79 10.41
N ILE A 29 -1.79 -2.38 11.56
CA ILE A 29 -0.53 -1.62 11.64
C ILE A 29 0.64 -2.47 11.15
N VAL A 30 0.73 -3.73 11.60
CA VAL A 30 1.81 -4.66 11.19
C VAL A 30 1.73 -4.95 9.69
N ALA A 31 0.53 -5.25 9.16
CA ALA A 31 0.33 -5.50 7.75
C ALA A 31 0.67 -4.27 6.88
N GLY A 32 0.26 -3.06 7.31
CA GLY A 32 0.59 -1.81 6.63
C GLY A 32 2.10 -1.52 6.60
N SER A 33 2.79 -1.80 7.71
CA SER A 33 4.24 -1.66 7.78
C SER A 33 4.95 -2.61 6.82
N MET A 34 4.55 -3.88 6.82
CA MET A 34 5.13 -4.88 5.92
C MET A 34 4.86 -4.55 4.45
N ALA A 35 3.64 -4.11 4.11
CA ALA A 35 3.30 -3.68 2.77
C ALA A 35 4.18 -2.51 2.29
N CYS A 36 4.45 -1.52 3.15
CA CYS A 36 5.34 -0.41 2.85
C CYS A 36 6.78 -0.87 2.65
N GLU A 37 7.29 -1.72 3.54
CA GLU A 37 8.66 -2.22 3.49
C GLU A 37 8.91 -3.07 2.23
N LEU A 38 7.97 -3.94 1.88
CA LEU A 38 8.02 -4.72 0.64
C LEU A 38 7.98 -3.85 -0.61
N ALA A 39 7.30 -2.70 -0.56
CA ALA A 39 7.18 -1.79 -1.69
C ALA A 39 8.44 -0.95 -1.93
N ILE A 40 9.19 -0.59 -0.88
CA ILE A 40 10.40 0.23 -1.01
C ILE A 40 11.46 -0.48 -1.88
N GLY A 41 12.09 0.27 -2.78
CA GLY A 41 13.09 -0.23 -3.73
C GLY A 41 12.51 -0.90 -4.98
N ARG A 42 11.21 -1.23 -4.99
CA ARG A 42 10.54 -1.86 -6.14
C ARG A 42 10.06 -0.84 -7.17
N THR A 43 9.87 -1.32 -8.40
CA THR A 43 9.15 -0.56 -9.42
C THR A 43 7.64 -0.66 -9.20
N ILE A 44 6.86 0.22 -9.82
CA ILE A 44 5.39 0.18 -9.73
C ILE A 44 4.83 -1.19 -10.12
N LYS A 45 5.39 -1.80 -11.19
CA LYS A 45 4.95 -3.11 -11.68
C LYS A 45 5.19 -4.22 -10.67
N ASP A 46 6.33 -4.18 -9.97
CA ASP A 46 6.68 -5.19 -8.98
C ASP A 46 5.95 -4.96 -7.66
N ALA A 47 5.71 -3.70 -7.29
CA ALA A 47 4.89 -3.34 -6.14
C ALA A 47 3.42 -3.76 -6.31
N TYR A 48 2.91 -3.76 -7.55
CA TYR A 48 1.56 -4.26 -7.87
C TYR A 48 1.37 -5.76 -7.60
N LYS A 49 2.47 -6.53 -7.57
CA LYS A 49 2.45 -7.98 -7.29
C LYS A 49 2.39 -8.29 -5.80
N ILE A 50 2.50 -7.29 -4.93
CA ILE A 50 2.36 -7.48 -3.49
C ILE A 50 0.87 -7.78 -3.22
N SER A 51 0.55 -9.05 -3.01
CA SER A 51 -0.75 -9.52 -2.56
C SER A 51 -0.79 -9.60 -1.03
N ASP A 52 -1.99 -9.76 -0.51
CA ASP A 52 -2.26 -10.12 0.88
C ASP A 52 -1.55 -11.41 1.29
N GLU A 53 -1.52 -12.42 0.43
CA GLU A 53 -0.75 -13.66 0.64
C GLU A 53 0.74 -13.37 0.84
N VAL A 54 1.36 -12.56 -0.03
CA VAL A 54 2.78 -12.19 0.09
C VAL A 54 3.07 -11.43 1.39
N ILE A 55 2.13 -10.57 1.83
CA ILE A 55 2.25 -9.85 3.10
C ILE A 55 2.16 -10.83 4.28
N LEU A 56 1.23 -11.79 4.24
CA LEU A 56 1.05 -12.80 5.29
C LEU A 56 2.22 -13.77 5.38
N GLU A 57 2.76 -14.22 4.23
CA GLU A 57 3.96 -15.05 4.13
C GLU A 57 5.18 -14.32 4.72
N SER A 58 5.29 -13.01 4.47
CA SER A 58 6.39 -12.20 5.02
C SER A 58 6.30 -11.98 6.53
N LEU A 59 5.13 -12.25 7.13
CA LEU A 59 4.87 -12.12 8.56
C LEU A 59 4.89 -13.47 9.29
N ASP A 60 5.49 -14.51 8.68
CA ASP A 60 5.63 -15.87 9.24
C ASP A 60 4.28 -16.54 9.62
N GLY A 61 3.21 -16.18 8.92
CA GLY A 61 1.88 -16.78 9.11
C GLY A 61 1.11 -16.14 10.28
N LEU A 62 0.38 -15.08 9.97
CA LEU A 62 -0.63 -14.54 10.87
C LEU A 62 -1.88 -15.44 10.90
N PRO A 63 -2.65 -15.45 12.01
CA PRO A 63 -3.89 -16.21 12.08
C PRO A 63 -4.87 -15.79 10.98
N GLU A 64 -5.69 -16.73 10.51
CA GLU A 64 -6.61 -16.56 9.38
C GLU A 64 -7.55 -15.35 9.56
N GLU A 65 -7.90 -15.03 10.81
CA GLU A 65 -8.68 -13.85 11.17
C GLU A 65 -8.01 -12.52 10.77
N SER A 66 -6.69 -12.48 10.56
CA SER A 66 -5.92 -11.29 10.18
C SER A 66 -5.79 -11.08 8.66
N THR A 67 -6.33 -11.99 7.85
CA THR A 67 -6.35 -11.86 6.38
C THR A 67 -7.01 -10.56 5.93
N HIS A 68 -8.07 -10.11 6.62
CA HIS A 68 -8.75 -8.86 6.29
C HIS A 68 -7.82 -7.62 6.43
N CYS A 69 -6.91 -7.63 7.42
CA CYS A 69 -5.92 -6.57 7.62
C CYS A 69 -4.89 -6.54 6.47
N ALA A 70 -4.42 -7.72 6.05
CA ALA A 70 -3.50 -7.86 4.94
C ALA A 70 -4.15 -7.46 3.60
N LEU A 71 -5.43 -7.83 3.41
CA LEU A 71 -6.22 -7.42 2.25
C LEU A 71 -6.40 -5.91 2.20
N LEU A 72 -6.71 -5.27 3.33
CA LEU A 72 -6.81 -3.81 3.42
C LEU A 72 -5.48 -3.16 2.99
N ALA A 73 -4.36 -3.59 3.57
CA ALA A 73 -3.04 -3.04 3.23
C ALA A 73 -2.66 -3.23 1.76
N SER A 74 -2.87 -4.42 1.22
CA SER A 74 -2.62 -4.78 -0.20
C SER A 74 -3.45 -3.92 -1.15
N ASN A 75 -4.75 -3.77 -0.87
CA ASN A 75 -5.64 -2.97 -1.69
C ASN A 75 -5.29 -1.49 -1.63
N THR A 76 -5.05 -0.93 -0.44
CA THR A 76 -4.63 0.47 -0.29
C THR A 76 -3.32 0.74 -1.03
N LEU A 77 -2.37 -0.20 -1.02
CA LEU A 77 -1.11 -0.06 -1.76
C LEU A 77 -1.37 -0.02 -3.27
N LYS A 78 -2.17 -0.94 -3.80
CA LYS A 78 -2.54 -0.99 -5.23
C LYS A 78 -3.29 0.27 -5.66
N GLU A 79 -4.22 0.76 -4.84
CA GLU A 79 -4.93 2.02 -5.09
C GLU A 79 -3.97 3.21 -5.11
N THR A 80 -3.00 3.25 -4.21
CA THR A 80 -1.99 4.32 -4.17
C THR A 80 -1.09 4.29 -5.40
N LEU A 81 -0.72 3.10 -5.88
CA LEU A 81 0.03 2.92 -7.12
C LEU A 81 -0.80 3.37 -8.34
N ALA A 82 -2.09 3.02 -8.37
CA ALA A 82 -3.03 3.48 -9.39
C ALA A 82 -3.20 5.01 -9.38
N ASP A 83 -3.32 5.60 -8.18
CA ASP A 83 -3.40 7.04 -7.99
C ASP A 83 -2.16 7.72 -8.57
N TYR A 84 -0.96 7.22 -8.24
CA TYR A 84 0.28 7.74 -8.78
C TYR A 84 0.32 7.70 -10.32
N LEU A 85 -0.06 6.57 -10.92
CA LEU A 85 -0.11 6.43 -12.39
C LEU A 85 -1.13 7.40 -13.02
N SER A 86 -2.30 7.56 -12.41
CA SER A 86 -3.33 8.50 -12.90
C SER A 86 -2.86 9.96 -12.81
N CYS A 87 -2.25 10.34 -11.69
CA CYS A 87 -1.72 11.68 -11.49
C CYS A 87 -0.51 11.98 -12.38
N LYS A 88 0.28 10.98 -12.77
CA LYS A 88 1.40 11.14 -13.70
C LYS A 88 0.91 11.56 -15.10
N ASN A 89 -0.24 11.02 -15.53
CA ASN A 89 -0.82 11.31 -16.83
C ASN A 89 -1.72 12.57 -16.82
N GLU A 90 -2.36 12.86 -15.68
CA GLU A 90 -3.31 13.96 -15.54
C GLU A 90 -3.11 14.75 -14.22
N PRO A 91 -1.98 15.47 -14.05
CA PRO A 91 -1.63 16.12 -12.78
C PRO A 91 -2.65 17.17 -12.32
N TRP A 92 -3.38 17.78 -13.26
CA TRP A 92 -4.45 18.76 -13.02
C TRP A 92 -5.66 18.19 -12.27
N ARG A 93 -5.85 16.86 -12.23
CA ARG A 93 -7.00 16.26 -11.53
C ARG A 93 -6.86 16.20 -10.01
N ARG A 94 -5.62 16.27 -9.48
CA ARG A 94 -5.35 16.23 -8.03
C ARG A 94 -6.20 17.20 -7.19
N PRO A 95 -6.29 18.50 -7.50
CA PRO A 95 -7.09 19.44 -6.71
C PRO A 95 -8.62 19.24 -6.82
N TYR A 96 -9.11 18.51 -7.84
CA TYR A 96 -10.55 18.34 -8.09
C TYR A 96 -11.08 16.94 -7.75
N ARG A 97 -10.22 16.05 -7.24
CA ARG A 97 -10.61 14.70 -6.84
C ARG A 97 -11.37 14.77 -5.51
N LYS A 98 -12.67 14.45 -5.50
CA LYS A 98 -13.44 14.31 -4.26
C LYS A 98 -12.82 13.18 -3.42
N LYS A 99 -12.50 13.49 -2.15
CA LYS A 99 -12.16 12.50 -1.13
C LYS A 99 -13.40 11.71 -0.73
#